data_AF-A0A967GM14-F1
#
_entry.id   AF-A0A967GM14-F1
#
_cell.length_a   1.000
_cell.length_b   1.000
_cell.length_c   1.000
_cell.angle_alpha   90.00
_cell.angle_beta   90.00
_cell.angle_gamma   90.00
#
_symmetry.space_group_name_H-M   'P 1'
#
loop_
_entity.id
_entity.type
_entity.pdbx_description
1 polymer ?
#
loop_
_entity_poly.entity_id
_entity_poly.type
_entity_poly.pdbx_seq_one_letter_code
_entity_poly.pdbx_strand_id
1 'polypeptide(L)'
;MIARKEGLASPRETPAVHQVNHFELADKSGRWHPATATIESEEVVVRCEAVPGPVAVRYACRGAPPDANLYNRAGLPASPFCSRLDFLPWTAPGTKE
;
A
#
# COMPACT_ATOMS: atom_id res chain seq x y z
N MET A 1 -11.33 4.72 0.57
CA MET A 1 -11.35 5.64 1.74
C MET A 1 -10.48 5.09 2.84
N ILE A 2 -10.29 5.87 3.90
CA ILE A 2 -9.69 5.40 5.15
C ILE A 2 -10.82 5.14 6.14
N ALA A 3 -10.73 4.03 6.86
CA ALA A 3 -11.70 3.69 7.90
C ALA A 3 -11.01 3.27 9.19
N ARG A 4 -11.61 3.63 10.34
CA ARG A 4 -11.24 3.13 11.66
C ARG A 4 -12.19 2.02 12.06
N LYS A 5 -11.65 0.92 12.60
CA LYS A 5 -12.42 -0.19 13.16
C LYS A 5 -11.91 -0.51 14.57
N GLU A 6 -12.81 -0.55 15.53
CA GLU A 6 -12.53 -0.94 16.91
C GLU A 6 -13.28 -2.24 17.23
N GLY A 7 -12.54 -3.31 17.50
CA GLY A 7 -13.11 -4.63 17.76
C GLY A 7 -13.99 -5.13 16.61
N LEU A 8 -15.22 -5.56 16.93
CA LEU A 8 -16.21 -6.06 15.96
C LEU A 8 -17.14 -4.96 15.42
N ALA A 9 -16.90 -3.69 15.74
CA ALA A 9 -17.72 -2.59 15.24
C ALA A 9 -17.67 -2.50 13.71
N SER A 10 -18.73 -1.94 13.13
CA SER A 10 -18.72 -1.59 11.71
C SER A 10 -17.65 -0.52 11.44
N PRO A 11 -16.91 -0.62 10.32
CA PRO A 11 -15.95 0.40 9.92
C PRO A 11 -16.63 1.77 9.80
N ARG A 12 -16.00 2.80 10.36
CA ARG A 12 -16.40 4.20 10.16
C ARG A 12 -15.38 4.89 9.28
N GLU A 13 -15.86 5.58 8.26
CA GLU A 13 -15.03 6.48 7.47
C GLU A 13 -14.37 7.51 8.39
N THR A 14 -13.11 7.81 8.12
CA THR A 14 -12.33 8.84 8.81
C THR A 14 -11.91 9.90 7.80
N PRO A 15 -12.80 10.85 7.42
CA PRO A 15 -12.52 11.85 6.38
C PRO A 15 -11.38 12.79 6.74
N ALA A 16 -11.12 13.01 8.03
CA ALA A 16 -10.02 13.84 8.51
C ALA A 16 -8.63 13.19 8.32
N VAL A 17 -8.59 11.89 8.04
CA VAL A 17 -7.34 11.17 7.77
C VAL A 17 -7.21 11.04 6.26
N HIS A 18 -6.26 11.77 5.70
CA HIS A 18 -5.95 11.70 4.27
C HIS A 18 -4.79 10.77 3.96
N GLN A 19 -4.00 10.38 4.97
CA GLN A 19 -2.79 9.59 4.80
C GLN A 19 -3.05 8.08 4.95
N VAL A 20 -2.69 7.33 3.92
CA VAL A 20 -2.75 5.87 3.90
C VAL A 20 -1.37 5.30 4.27
N ASN A 21 -1.34 4.36 5.20
CA ASN A 21 -0.11 3.75 5.71
C ASN A 21 0.34 2.59 4.82
N HIS A 22 1.59 2.15 4.99
CA HIS A 22 2.17 0.92 4.39
C HIS A 22 2.25 0.89 2.87
N PHE A 23 2.37 2.06 2.25
CA PHE A 23 2.80 2.17 0.88
C PHE A 23 4.31 2.23 0.77
N GLU A 24 4.85 1.51 -0.20
CA GLU A 24 6.26 1.55 -0.57
C GLU A 24 6.39 1.65 -2.09
N LEU A 25 7.40 2.40 -2.54
CA LEU A 25 7.74 2.55 -3.96
C LEU A 25 9.09 1.88 -4.25
N ALA A 26 9.19 1.21 -5.39
CA ALA A 26 10.44 0.62 -5.86
C ALA A 26 11.22 1.60 -6.74
N ASP A 27 12.52 1.76 -6.47
CA ASP A 27 13.45 2.41 -7.39
C ASP A 27 13.81 1.51 -8.58
N LYS A 28 14.49 2.06 -9.60
CA LYS A 28 14.93 1.31 -10.78
C LYS A 28 15.84 0.11 -10.46
N SER A 29 16.43 0.09 -9.27
CA SER A 29 17.27 -1.01 -8.79
C SER A 29 16.46 -2.10 -8.07
N GLY A 30 15.12 -1.99 -8.05
CA GLY A 30 14.22 -2.94 -7.40
C GLY A 30 14.17 -2.80 -5.87
N ARG A 31 14.75 -1.73 -5.29
CA ARG A 31 14.71 -1.52 -3.83
C ARG A 31 13.45 -0.77 -3.44
N TRP A 32 12.81 -1.25 -2.38
CA TRP A 32 11.58 -0.69 -1.82
C TRP A 32 11.86 0.39 -0.78
N HIS A 33 11.23 1.55 -0.94
CA HIS A 33 11.34 2.70 -0.04
C HIS A 33 9.97 3.06 0.54
N PRO A 34 9.86 3.38 1.84
CA PRO A 34 8.64 3.91 2.43
C PRO A 34 8.14 5.14 1.67
N ALA A 35 6.84 5.21 1.45
CA ALA A 35 6.21 6.28 0.69
C ALA A 35 5.01 6.86 1.44
N THR A 36 4.77 8.16 1.22
CA THR A 36 3.56 8.83 1.68
C THR A 36 2.46 8.58 0.66
N ALA A 37 1.28 8.16 1.12
CA ALA A 37 0.13 7.95 0.26
C ALA A 37 -1.07 8.77 0.72
N THR A 38 -1.78 9.38 -0.22
CA THR A 38 -3.01 10.15 0.03
C THR A 38 -4.13 9.70 -0.88
N ILE A 39 -5.38 9.80 -0.42
CA ILE A 39 -6.55 9.54 -1.26
C ILE A 39 -7.03 10.87 -1.87
N GLU A 40 -7.00 10.96 -3.19
CA GLU A 40 -7.49 12.10 -3.96
C GLU A 40 -8.66 11.62 -4.85
N SER A 41 -9.89 11.94 -4.44
CA SER A 41 -11.12 11.40 -5.03
C SER A 41 -11.17 9.87 -5.08
N GLU A 42 -10.90 9.28 -6.25
CA GLU A 42 -10.96 7.83 -6.52
C GLU A 42 -9.56 7.21 -6.62
N GLU A 43 -8.51 8.01 -6.51
CA GLU A 43 -7.12 7.58 -6.69
C GLU A 43 -6.36 7.61 -5.36
N VAL A 44 -5.37 6.71 -5.26
CA VAL A 44 -4.35 6.78 -4.20
C VAL A 44 -3.07 7.34 -4.83
N VAL A 45 -2.70 8.55 -4.43
CA VAL A 45 -1.48 9.22 -4.89
C VAL A 45 -0.34 8.87 -3.94
N VAL A 46 0.70 8.22 -4.46
CA VAL A 46 1.84 7.73 -3.67
C VAL A 46 3.11 8.48 -4.09
N ARG A 47 3.84 9.01 -3.11
CA ARG A 47 5.04 9.84 -3.34
C ARG A 47 6.19 9.43 -2.42
N CYS A 48 7.41 9.45 -2.94
CA CYS A 48 8.65 9.23 -2.19
C CYS A 48 9.77 10.08 -2.81
N GLU A 49 10.35 11.01 -2.05
CA GLU A 49 11.41 11.90 -2.55
C GLU A 49 12.68 11.13 -2.97
N ALA A 50 12.97 10.01 -2.32
CA ALA A 50 14.09 9.14 -2.66
C ALA A 50 13.87 8.35 -3.98
N VAL A 51 12.65 8.36 -4.53
CA VAL A 51 12.27 7.59 -5.72
C VAL A 51 11.57 8.51 -6.75
N PRO A 52 12.33 9.36 -7.47
CA PRO A 52 11.76 10.30 -8.44
C PRO A 52 11.18 9.62 -9.69
N GLY A 53 11.55 8.37 -9.95
CA GLY A 53 11.02 7.56 -11.05
C GLY A 53 10.64 6.17 -10.56
N PRO A 54 9.50 6.02 -9.87
CA PRO A 54 9.08 4.74 -9.33
C PRO A 54 8.75 3.76 -10.45
N VAL A 55 9.17 2.50 -10.28
CA VAL A 55 8.92 1.41 -11.24
C VAL A 55 7.94 0.37 -10.72
N ALA A 56 7.61 0.40 -9.43
CA ALA A 56 6.58 -0.42 -8.82
C ALA A 56 6.03 0.24 -7.55
N VAL A 57 4.84 -0.19 -7.15
CA VAL A 57 4.17 0.18 -5.89
C VAL A 57 3.70 -1.09 -5.18
N ARG A 58 3.74 -1.07 -3.85
CA ARG A 58 3.14 -2.13 -3.03
C ARG A 58 2.45 -1.56 -1.80
N TYR A 59 1.46 -2.31 -1.31
CA TYR A 59 0.69 -2.01 -0.11
C TYR A 59 0.69 -3.20 0.83
N ALA A 60 0.99 -2.97 2.11
CA ALA A 60 0.91 -3.97 3.17
C ALA A 60 1.71 -5.27 2.92
N CYS A 61 2.81 -5.20 2.16
CA CYS A 61 3.66 -6.36 1.83
C CYS A 61 4.75 -6.68 2.87
N ARG A 62 4.82 -5.94 3.98
CA ARG A 62 5.64 -6.32 5.12
C ARG A 62 4.87 -7.32 5.99
N GLY A 63 5.55 -8.31 6.56
CA GLY A 63 4.91 -9.34 7.38
C GLY A 63 4.10 -8.70 8.51
N ALA A 64 2.77 -8.79 8.43
CA ALA A 64 1.79 -8.19 9.35
C ALA A 64 2.05 -6.70 9.66
N PRO A 65 1.74 -5.78 8.71
CA PRO A 65 1.92 -4.36 8.96
C PRO A 65 0.88 -3.86 9.97
N PRO A 66 1.28 -3.34 11.14
CA PRO A 66 0.34 -2.79 12.11
C PRO A 66 -0.34 -1.55 11.52
N ASP A 67 -1.63 -1.34 11.74
CA ASP A 67 -2.34 -0.11 11.30
C ASP A 67 -2.51 0.05 9.77
N ALA A 68 -2.71 -1.06 9.05
CA ALA A 68 -3.19 -1.04 7.68
C ALA A 68 -4.60 -0.43 7.59
N ASN A 69 -4.72 0.74 6.94
CA ASN A 69 -5.89 1.62 7.06
C ASN A 69 -6.64 1.88 5.73
N LEU A 70 -6.40 1.09 4.67
CA LEU A 70 -7.06 1.26 3.37
C LEU A 70 -8.32 0.39 3.28
N TYR A 71 -9.47 1.01 3.08
CA TYR A 71 -10.77 0.35 3.01
C TYR A 71 -11.60 0.85 1.81
N ASN A 72 -12.45 -0.02 1.27
CA ASN A 72 -13.43 0.38 0.26
C ASN A 72 -14.73 0.92 0.88
N ARG A 73 -15.67 1.39 0.04
CA ARG A 73 -16.93 2.02 0.50
C ARG A 73 -17.88 1.05 1.20
N ALA A 74 -17.69 -0.25 1.00
CA ALA A 74 -18.41 -1.29 1.72
C ALA A 74 -17.78 -1.61 3.10
N GLY A 75 -16.71 -0.93 3.50
CA GLY A 75 -15.99 -1.18 4.75
C GLY A 75 -15.10 -2.42 4.71
N LEU A 76 -14.76 -2.94 3.54
CA LEU A 76 -13.85 -4.07 3.41
C LEU A 76 -12.40 -3.58 3.34
N PRO A 77 -11.45 -4.22 4.05
CA PRO A 77 -10.04 -3.88 3.96
C PRO A 77 -9.50 -4.23 2.58
N ALA A 78 -8.61 -3.41 2.05
CA ALA A 78 -7.85 -3.77 0.86
C ALA A 78 -6.91 -4.94 1.17
N SER A 79 -6.90 -5.96 0.32
CA SER A 79 -5.89 -7.01 0.38
C SER A 79 -4.50 -6.44 0.10
N PRO A 80 -3.42 -6.98 0.70
CA PRO A 80 -2.06 -6.64 0.30
C PRO A 80 -1.86 -6.86 -1.21
N PHE A 81 -1.12 -5.96 -1.85
CA PHE A 81 -0.84 -6.04 -3.28
C PHE A 81 0.54 -5.49 -3.63
N CYS A 82 1.09 -5.99 -4.74
CA CYS A 82 2.33 -5.50 -5.34
C CYS A 82 2.16 -5.46 -6.86
N SER A 83 2.51 -4.32 -7.49
CA SER A 83 2.38 -4.17 -8.93
C SER A 83 3.45 -4.93 -9.73
N ARG A 84 4.54 -5.35 -9.06
CA ARG A 84 5.64 -6.12 -9.65
C ARG A 84 6.11 -7.23 -8.72
N LEU A 85 5.64 -8.45 -8.97
CA LEU A 85 5.98 -9.60 -8.16
C LEU A 85 7.47 -9.94 -8.22
N ASP A 86 8.12 -9.68 -9.35
CA ASP A 86 9.55 -9.95 -9.57
C ASP A 86 10.51 -9.15 -8.68
N PHE A 87 10.03 -8.11 -8.00
CA PHE A 87 10.81 -7.34 -7.02
C PHE A 87 10.60 -7.79 -5.57
N LEU A 88 9.84 -8.87 -5.35
CA LEU A 88 9.59 -9.38 -4.01
C LEU A 88 10.72 -10.33 -3.59
N PRO A 89 11.18 -10.29 -2.32
CA PRO A 89 12.35 -11.05 -1.89
C PRO A 89 12.14 -12.58 -1.87
N TRP A 90 10.91 -13.06 -2.03
CA TRP A 90 10.56 -14.48 -2.05
C TRP A 90 10.27 -15.03 -3.45
N THR A 91 10.28 -14.20 -4.50
CA THR A 91 10.27 -14.76 -5.86
C THR A 91 11.62 -15.39 -6.11
N ALA A 92 11.66 -16.72 -6.17
CA ALA A 92 12.85 -17.46 -6.53
C ALA A 92 13.39 -16.91 -7.87
N PRO A 93 14.70 -16.67 -8.01
CA PRO A 93 15.25 -16.34 -9.32
C PRO A 93 15.03 -17.54 -10.26
N GLY A 94 14.08 -17.42 -11.20
CA GLY A 94 14.06 -18.28 -12.38
C GLY A 94 12.84 -19.14 -12.68
N THR A 95 11.62 -18.88 -12.18
CA THR A 95 10.42 -19.52 -12.76
C THR A 95 9.93 -18.70 -13.95
N LYS A 96 10.63 -18.85 -15.09
CA LYS A 96 9.99 -18.68 -16.39
C LYS A 96 9.24 -19.98 -16.66
N GLU A 97 7.92 -19.90 -16.81
CA GLU A 97 7.18 -20.92 -17.58
C GLU A 97 7.60 -20.87 -19.05
#